data_AF-Q2JKQ5-F1
#
_entry.id   AF-Q2JKQ5-F1
#
_cell.length_a   1.000
_cell.length_b   1.000
_cell.length_c   1.000
_cell.angle_alpha   90.00
_cell.angle_beta   90.00
_cell.angle_gamma   90.00
#
_symmetry.space_group_name_H-M   'P 1'
#
loop_
_entity.id
_entity.type
_entity.pdbx_description
1 polymer ?
#
loop_
_entity_poly.entity_id
_entity_poly.type
_entity_poly.pdbx_seq_one_letter_code
_entity_poly.pdbx_strand_id
1 'polypeptide(L)' 'MSARSKSKVEAPTKGMDPRQFTEADVAAIAERLERNEYPTVFGCLEDWHALRAVAFYAPHLVAPYAHLLEWEVDED' A
#
# COMPACT_ATOMS: atom_id res chain seq x y z
N MET A 1 -30.99 4.63 4.21
CA MET A 1 -29.73 4.01 4.67
C MET A 1 -29.11 3.34 3.45
N SER A 2 -28.22 4.03 2.73
CA SER A 2 -27.68 3.51 1.47
C SER A 2 -26.60 2.47 1.73
N ALA A 3 -26.85 1.25 1.26
CA ALA A 3 -25.88 0.18 1.21
C ALA A 3 -24.73 0.57 0.28
N ARG A 4 -23.51 0.68 0.83
CA ARG A 4 -22.29 0.68 0.03
C ARG A 4 -22.06 -0.77 -0.39
N SER A 5 -22.51 -1.13 -1.59
CA SER A 5 -22.08 -2.35 -2.27
C SER A 5 -20.56 -2.42 -2.22
N LYS A 6 -19.99 -3.47 -1.61
CA LYS A 6 -18.55 -3.74 -1.70
C LYS A 6 -18.29 -4.22 -3.12
N SER A 7 -18.14 -3.26 -4.02
CA SER A 7 -17.53 -3.44 -5.33
C SER A 7 -16.20 -4.17 -5.16
N LYS A 8 -15.93 -5.07 -6.11
CA LYS A 8 -14.60 -5.51 -6.55
C LYS A 8 -13.50 -4.63 -5.93
N VAL A 9 -12.60 -5.21 -5.14
CA VAL A 9 -11.36 -4.54 -4.70
C VAL A 9 -10.58 -4.25 -5.99
N GLU A 10 -10.87 -3.14 -6.65
CA GLU A 10 -9.98 -2.57 -7.65
C GLU A 10 -8.73 -2.17 -6.89
N ALA A 11 -7.59 -2.76 -7.27
CA ALA A 11 -6.31 -2.45 -6.66
C ALA A 11 -6.11 -0.92 -6.63
N PRO A 12 -5.56 -0.35 -5.55
CA PRO A 12 -5.25 1.07 -5.49
C PRO A 12 -4.43 1.43 -6.74
N THR A 13 -4.98 2.35 -7.52
CA THR A 13 -4.57 2.58 -8.90
C THR A 13 -3.33 3.46 -8.95
N LYS A 14 -2.41 3.10 -9.86
CA LYS A 14 -1.30 3.94 -10.30
C LYS A 14 -1.75 5.38 -10.55
N GLY A 15 -1.19 6.34 -9.80
CA GLY A 15 -1.47 7.77 -9.94
C GLY A 15 -2.48 8.36 -8.93
N MET A 16 -2.98 7.58 -7.97
CA MET A 16 -3.76 8.11 -6.84
C MET A 16 -2.91 9.04 -5.96
N ASP A 17 -3.51 10.12 -5.45
CA ASP A 17 -2.85 10.97 -4.46
C ASP A 17 -2.58 10.14 -3.18
N PRO A 18 -1.32 10.03 -2.71
CA PRO A 18 -0.96 9.25 -1.53
C PRO A 18 -1.73 9.65 -0.26
N ARG A 19 -2.28 10.86 -0.19
CA ARG A 19 -3.08 11.35 0.93
C ARG A 19 -4.49 10.77 0.99
N GLN A 20 -4.94 10.11 -0.09
CA GLN A 20 -6.28 9.52 -0.18
C GLN A 20 -6.31 8.03 0.20
N PHE A 21 -5.15 7.43 0.47
CA PHE A 21 -5.05 6.02 0.83
C PHE A 21 -5.70 5.73 2.17
N THR A 22 -6.42 4.61 2.24
CA THR A 22 -6.94 4.05 3.49
C THR A 22 -6.05 2.92 3.99
N GLU A 23 -6.25 2.50 5.25
CA GLU A 23 -5.59 1.30 5.81
C GLU A 23 -5.80 0.06 4.94
N ALA A 24 -6.99 -0.12 4.36
CA ALA A 24 -7.30 -1.26 3.50
C ALA A 24 -6.54 -1.21 2.17
N ASP A 25 -6.37 -0.02 1.59
CA ASP A 25 -5.60 0.16 0.35
C ASP A 25 -4.11 -0.14 0.60
N VAL A 26 -3.58 0.34 1.72
CA VAL A 26 -2.18 0.10 2.12
C VAL A 26 -1.95 -1.38 2.43
N ALA A 27 -2.87 -2.03 3.16
CA ALA A 27 -2.80 -3.47 3.42
C ALA A 27 -2.81 -4.28 2.12
N ALA A 28 -3.65 -3.90 1.15
CA ALA A 28 -3.69 -4.57 -0.15
C ALA A 28 -2.40 -4.38 -0.97
N ILE A 29 -1.71 -3.23 -0.84
CA ILE A 29 -0.38 -3.04 -1.44
C ILE A 29 0.65 -3.94 -0.75
N ALA A 30 0.69 -3.90 0.58
CA ALA A 30 1.63 -4.70 1.37
C ALA A 30 1.48 -6.20 1.06
N GLU A 31 0.25 -6.71 1.01
CA GLU A 31 -0.02 -8.11 0.66
C GLU A 31 0.55 -8.49 -0.73
N ARG A 32 0.45 -7.60 -1.73
CA ARG A 32 1.01 -7.87 -3.05
C ARG A 32 2.54 -7.89 -3.05
N LEU A 33 3.15 -6.96 -2.31
CA LEU A 33 4.61 -6.90 -2.15
C LEU A 33 5.15 -8.16 -1.46
N GLU A 34 4.48 -8.61 -0.40
CA GLU A 34 4.82 -9.84 0.34
C GLU A 34 4.72 -11.08 -0.53
N ARG A 35 3.64 -11.20 -1.31
CA ARG A 35 3.47 -12.34 -2.23
C ARG A 35 4.52 -12.32 -3.33
N ASN A 36 4.95 -11.13 -3.77
CA ASN A 36 5.92 -10.95 -4.85
C ASN A 36 5.52 -11.66 -6.17
N GLU A 37 4.21 -11.83 -6.41
CA GLU A 37 3.65 -12.53 -7.57
C GLU A 37 3.17 -11.52 -8.63
N TYR A 38 4.08 -10.65 -9.07
CA TYR A 38 3.77 -9.62 -10.06
C TYR A 38 3.82 -10.17 -11.49
N PRO A 39 2.92 -9.73 -12.40
CA PRO A 39 2.94 -10.16 -13.80
C PRO A 39 4.19 -9.71 -14.57
N THR A 40 4.86 -8.68 -14.08
CA THR A 40 6.08 -8.13 -14.67
C THR A 40 7.14 -7.92 -13.59
N VAL A 41 8.41 -8.02 -13.99
CA VAL A 41 9.55 -7.81 -13.10
C VAL A 41 9.59 -6.41 -12.46
N PHE A 42 8.88 -5.43 -13.02
CA PHE A 42 8.78 -4.07 -12.50
C PHE A 42 7.47 -3.78 -11.78
N GLY A 43 6.50 -4.71 -11.77
CA GLY A 43 5.21 -4.50 -11.13
C GLY A 43 5.34 -4.25 -9.62
N CYS A 44 6.29 -4.91 -8.97
CA CYS A 44 6.59 -4.70 -7.55
C CYS A 44 7.08 -3.28 -7.25
N LEU A 45 7.82 -2.65 -8.17
CA LEU A 45 8.33 -1.29 -7.97
C LEU A 45 7.20 -0.27 -7.91
N GLU A 46 6.12 -0.46 -8.67
CA GLU A 46 4.98 0.47 -8.64
C GLU A 46 4.32 0.48 -7.26
N ASP A 47 4.09 -0.69 -6.69
CA ASP A 47 3.52 -0.86 -5.34
C ASP A 47 4.48 -0.37 -4.26
N TRP A 48 5.78 -0.67 -4.39
CA TRP A 48 6.80 -0.20 -3.46
C TRP A 48 6.87 1.34 -3.46
N HIS A 49 6.86 1.97 -4.64
CA HIS A 49 6.85 3.42 -4.76
C HIS A 49 5.56 4.04 -4.19
N ALA A 50 4.41 3.39 -4.39
CA ALA A 50 3.15 3.85 -3.80
C ALA A 50 3.20 3.80 -2.27
N LEU A 51 3.64 2.67 -1.70
CA LEU A 51 3.80 2.51 -0.25
C LEU A 51 4.76 3.55 0.34
N ARG A 52 5.89 3.79 -0.35
CA ARG A 52 6.88 4.78 0.06
C ARG A 52 6.37 6.22 -0.07
N ALA A 53 5.51 6.51 -1.05
CA ALA A 53 4.85 7.81 -1.19
C ALA A 53 3.83 8.04 -0.06
N VAL A 54 3.01 7.05 0.28
CA VAL A 54 2.06 7.13 1.41
C VAL A 54 2.81 7.41 2.70
N ALA A 55 3.93 6.74 2.91
CA ALA A 55 4.71 6.86 4.13
C ALA A 55 5.25 8.29 4.40
N PHE A 56 5.45 9.11 3.36
CA PHE A 56 5.80 10.53 3.51
C PHE A 56 4.65 11.39 4.05
N TYR A 57 3.39 11.03 3.78
CA TYR A 57 2.22 11.85 4.14
C TYR A 57 1.42 11.26 5.31
N ALA A 58 1.43 9.94 5.46
CA ALA A 58 0.66 9.20 6.45
C ALA A 58 1.50 8.01 6.99
N PRO A 59 2.60 8.28 7.72
CA PRO A 59 3.52 7.23 8.17
C PRO A 59 2.86 6.17 9.05
N HIS A 60 1.84 6.53 9.84
CA HIS A 60 1.08 5.60 10.68
C HIS A 60 0.37 4.49 9.88
N LEU A 61 -0.04 4.75 8.63
CA LEU A 61 -0.66 3.71 7.78
C LEU A 61 0.36 2.67 7.31
N VAL A 62 1.63 3.06 7.22
CA VAL A 62 2.72 2.22 6.68
C VAL A 62 3.58 1.61 7.78
N ALA A 63 3.50 2.12 9.01
CA ALA A 63 4.27 1.63 10.16
C ALA A 63 4.22 0.09 10.35
N PRO A 64 3.07 -0.61 10.19
CA PRO A 64 3.03 -2.08 10.30
C PRO A 64 3.77 -2.82 9.18
N TYR A 65 4.14 -2.12 8.11
CA TYR A 65 4.73 -2.65 6.88
C TYR A 65 6.10 -2.03 6.58
N ALA A 66 6.73 -1.39 7.57
CA ALA A 66 8.00 -0.67 7.39
C ALA A 66 9.14 -1.59 6.92
N HIS A 67 9.09 -2.89 7.24
CA HIS A 67 10.06 -3.89 6.74
C HIS A 67 10.03 -4.04 5.22
N LEU A 68 8.90 -3.77 4.56
CA LEU A 68 8.79 -3.75 3.09
C LEU A 68 9.47 -2.54 2.45
N LEU A 69 9.76 -1.50 3.24
CA LEU A 69 10.45 -0.29 2.79
C LEU A 69 11.94 -0.29 3.17
N GLU A 70 12.45 -1.39 3.74
CA GLU A 70 13.79 -1.48 4.33
C GLU A 70 14.03 -0.37 5.37
N TRP A 71 12.97 0.05 6.06
CA TRP A 71 13.07 1.02 7.14
C TRP A 71 13.34 0.30 8.45
N GLU A 72 14.28 0.84 9.21
CA GLU A 72 14.50 0.43 10.59
C GLU A 72 13.29 0.89 11.41
N VAL A 73 12.61 -0.06 12.05
CA VAL A 73 11.52 0.25 12.98
C VAL A 73 12.16 0.40 14.35
N ASP A 74 12.02 1.57 14.97
CA ASP A 74 12.40 1.73 16.37
C ASP A 74 11.50 0.79 17.21
N GLU A 75 12.07 -0.30 17.73
CA GLU A 75 11.40 -1.22 18.66
C GLU A 75 11.26 -0.52 20.04
N ASP A 76 10.13 0.17 20.27
CA ASP A 76 9.73 0.72 21.57
C ASP A 76 8.82 -0.26 22.37
#